data_AF-A0A196LF76-F1
#
_entry.id   AF-A0A196LF76-F1
#
_cell.length_a   1.000
_cell.length_b   1.000
_cell.length_c   1.000
_cell.angle_alpha   90.00
_cell.angle_beta   90.00
_cell.angle_gamma   90.00
#
_symmetry.space_group_name_H-M   'P 1'
#
loop_
_entity.id
_entity.type
_entity.pdbx_description
1 polymer ?
#
loop_
_entity_poly.entity_id
_entity_poly.type
_entity_poly.pdbx_seq_one_letter_code
_entity_poly.pdbx_strand_id
1 'polypeptide(L)' 'MHIVAGDFNLVMSWAEARFALSQTPHDSTRMHLVRYPSGHMPYLGAESRAALRADLDDFVRRLAR' A
#
# COMPACT_ATOMS: atom_id res chain seq x y z
N MET A 1 -9.23 -4.45 2.66
CA MET A 1 -8.68 -3.66 1.54
C MET A 1 -7.21 -3.46 1.78
N HIS A 2 -6.35 -3.71 0.78
CA HIS A 2 -4.90 -3.56 0.91
C HIS A 2 -4.44 -2.44 -0.01
N ILE A 3 -3.78 -1.42 0.55
CA ILE A 3 -3.40 -0.19 -0.15
C ILE A 3 -1.93 0.05 0.07
N VAL A 4 -1.25 0.33 -1.03
CA VAL A 4 0.20 0.49 -1.10
C VAL A 4 0.52 1.89 -1.60
N ALA A 5 1.52 2.53 -0.99
CA ALA A 5 2.09 3.78 -1.46
C ALA A 5 3.62 3.79 -1.38
N GLY A 6 4.26 4.48 -2.31
CA GLY A 6 5.69 4.81 -2.22
C GLY A 6 5.93 6.13 -1.49
N ASP A 7 6.94 6.19 -0.64
CA ASP A 7 7.35 7.39 0.10
C ASP A 7 7.85 8.52 -0.81
N PHE A 8 8.38 8.16 -1.97
CA PHE A 8 8.89 9.06 -2.99
C PHE A 8 7.96 9.11 -4.21
N ASN A 9 6.68 8.77 -4.03
CA ASN A 9 5.69 8.81 -5.10
C ASN A 9 5.39 10.27 -5.49
N LEU A 10 5.89 10.68 -6.65
CA LEU A 10 5.67 12.01 -7.22
C LEU A 10 4.37 12.14 -8.01
N VAL A 11 3.65 11.04 -8.24
CA VAL A 11 2.34 11.04 -8.94
C VAL A 11 1.21 11.34 -7.96
N MET A 12 1.29 10.76 -6.76
CA MET A 12 0.30 10.95 -5.70
C MET A 12 0.97 10.77 -4.35
N SER A 13 0.96 11.82 -3.54
CA SER A 13 1.51 11.77 -2.19
C SER A 13 0.69 10.87 -1.26
N TRP A 14 1.30 10.46 -0.15
CA TRP A 14 0.61 9.72 0.90
C TRP A 14 -0.59 10.49 1.48
N ALA A 15 -0.47 11.81 1.60
CA ALA A 15 -1.53 12.67 2.12
C ALA A 15 -2.75 12.69 1.19
N GLU A 16 -2.53 12.81 -0.13
CA GLU A 16 -3.60 12.77 -1.13
C GLU A 16 -4.30 11.41 -1.15
N ALA A 17 -3.55 10.31 -1.08
CA ALA A 17 -4.12 8.97 -0.98
C ALA A 17 -5.02 8.83 0.25
N ARG A 18 -4.54 9.27 1.43
CA ARG A 18 -5.34 9.24 2.67
C ARG A 18 -6.56 10.14 2.60
N PHE A 19 -6.44 11.32 2.00
CA PHE A 19 -7.56 12.22 1.80
C PHE A 19 -8.62 11.56 0.93
N ALA A 20 -8.25 11.02 -0.24
CA ALA A 20 -9.20 10.32 -1.12
C ALA A 20 -9.93 9.17 -0.41
N LEU A 21 -9.22 8.38 0.39
CA LEU A 21 -9.82 7.31 1.17
C LEU A 21 -10.84 7.85 2.18
N SER A 22 -10.52 8.93 2.88
CA SER A 22 -11.44 9.55 3.85
C SER A 22 -12.77 10.04 3.22
N GLN A 23 -12.80 10.27 1.90
CA GLN A 23 -14.00 10.72 1.20
C GLN A 23 -14.94 9.57 0.79
N THR A 24 -14.51 8.31 0.95
CA THR A 24 -15.29 7.14 0.52
C THR A 24 -15.76 6.34 1.73
N PRO A 25 -17.02 5.89 1.82
CA PRO A 25 -17.46 5.00 2.89
C PRO A 25 -16.71 3.66 2.81
N HIS A 26 -15.92 3.35 3.83
CA HIS A 26 -15.21 2.09 3.95
C HIS A 26 -15.02 1.73 5.42
N ASP A 27 -14.90 0.44 5.70
CA ASP A 27 -14.55 -0.06 7.03
C ASP A 27 -13.03 0.06 7.23
N SER A 28 -12.61 1.11 7.94
CA SER A 28 -11.21 1.40 8.22
C SER A 28 -10.53 0.31 9.04
N THR A 29 -11.28 -0.49 9.82
CA THR A 29 -10.73 -1.61 10.60
C THR A 29 -10.27 -2.77 9.71
N ARG A 30 -10.74 -2.81 8.46
CA ARG A 30 -10.40 -3.83 7.46
C ARG A 30 -9.42 -3.30 6.41
N MET A 31 -8.79 -2.15 6.67
CA MET A 31 -7.79 -1.58 5.79
C MET A 31 -6.38 -1.89 6.27
N HIS A 32 -5.55 -2.29 5.31
CA HIS A 32 -4.11 -2.41 5.48
C HIS A 32 -3.44 -1.37 4.60
N LEU A 33 -2.72 -0.45 5.22
CA LEU A 33 -2.12 0.73 4.60
C LEU A 33 -0.61 0.62 4.76
N VAL A 34 0.12 0.41 3.66
CA VAL A 34 1.56 0.12 3.70
C VAL A 34 2.33 1.10 2.85
N ARG A 35 3.49 1.49 3.36
CA ARG A 35 4.42 2.43 2.72
C ARG A 35 5.74 1.73 2.41
N TYR A 36 6.30 2.05 1.26
CA TYR A 36 7.59 1.53 0.80
C TYR A 36 8.54 2.69 0.48
N PRO A 37 9.87 2.54 0.71
CA PRO A 37 10.87 3.50 0.26
C PRO A 37 11.04 3.41 -1.26
N SER A 38 10.00 3.77 -2.01
CA SER A 38 9.90 3.65 -3.46
C SER A 38 9.22 4.87 -4.08
N GLY A 39 9.31 4.98 -5.40
CA GLY A 39 8.45 5.87 -6.19
C GLY A 39 7.03 5.31 -6.31
N HIS A 40 6.30 5.80 -7.33
CA HIS A 40 4.92 5.37 -7.62
C HIS A 40 4.79 3.85 -7.81
N MET A 41 5.81 3.21 -8.36
CA MET A 41 5.83 1.81 -8.73
C MET A 41 6.75 1.02 -7.78
N PRO A 42 6.25 0.51 -6.64
CA PRO A 42 7.05 -0.21 -5.63
C PRO A 42 7.65 -1.52 -6.13
N TYR A 43 7.18 -2.03 -7.27
CA TYR A 43 7.77 -3.19 -7.95
C TYR A 43 9.05 -2.86 -8.73
N LEU A 44 9.38 -1.58 -8.90
CA LEU A 44 10.66 -1.13 -9.45
C LEU A 44 11.67 -0.97 -8.31
N GLY A 45 12.76 -1.73 -8.37
CA GLY A 45 13.78 -1.81 -7.32
C GLY A 45 13.72 -3.13 -6.56
N ALA A 46 14.88 -3.77 -6.35
CA ALA A 46 14.94 -5.12 -5.79
C ALA A 46 14.39 -5.19 -4.36
N GLU A 47 14.73 -4.21 -3.52
CA GLU A 47 14.34 -4.15 -2.10
C GLU A 47 12.84 -3.87 -1.95
N SER A 48 12.33 -2.80 -2.56
CA SER A 48 10.91 -2.45 -2.52
C SER A 48 10.04 -3.56 -3.10
N ARG A 49 10.49 -4.23 -4.17
CA ARG A 49 9.79 -5.37 -4.76
C ARG A 49 9.74 -6.57 -3.82
N ALA A 50 10.84 -6.88 -3.13
CA ALA A 50 10.87 -7.97 -2.16
C ALA A 50 9.94 -7.68 -0.97
N ALA A 51 9.95 -6.45 -0.46
CA ALA A 51 9.06 -6.01 0.59
C ALA A 51 7.58 -6.09 0.16
N LEU A 52 7.25 -5.57 -1.03
CA LEU A 52 5.91 -5.66 -1.61
C LEU A 52 5.43 -7.11 -1.73
N ARG A 53 6.30 -8.00 -2.21
CA ARG A 53 5.96 -9.42 -2.35
C ARG A 53 5.63 -10.04 -1.00
N ALA A 54 6.46 -9.82 0.02
CA ALA A 54 6.25 -10.38 1.35
C ALA A 54 4.92 -9.90 1.98
N ASP A 55 4.60 -8.61 1.80
CA ASP A 55 3.38 -8.00 2.31
C ASP A 55 2.12 -8.54 1.61
N LEU A 56 2.17 -8.71 0.28
CA LEU A 56 1.08 -9.34 -0.48
C LEU A 56 0.88 -10.80 -0.08
N ASP A 57 1.96 -11.57 0.08
CA ASP A 57 1.90 -12.96 0.52
C ASP A 57 1.24 -13.08 1.91
N ASP A 58 1.59 -12.20 2.85
CA ASP A 58 0.98 -12.15 4.18
C ASP A 58 -0.49 -11.74 4.11
N PHE A 59 -0.81 -10.71 3.33
CA PHE A 59 -2.19 -10.26 3.13
C PHE A 59 -3.09 -11.39 2.60
N VAL A 60 -2.66 -12.11 1.57
CA VAL A 60 -3.40 -13.25 1.00
C VAL A 60 -3.57 -14.37 2.02
N ARG A 61 -2.52 -14.69 2.79
CA ARG A 61 -2.60 -15.71 3.85
C ARG A 61 -3.58 -15.34 4.96
N ARG A 62 -3.71 -14.07 5.31
CA ARG A 62 -4.70 -13.59 6.30
C ARG A 62 -6.13 -13.71 5.79
N LEU A 63 -6.35 -13.55 4.48
CA LEU A 63 -7.67 -13.72 3.87
C LEU A 63 -8.11 -15.19 3.75
N ALA A 64 -7.16 -16.12 3.71
CA ALA A 64 -7.43 -17.56 3.62
C ALA A 64 -7.74 -18.23 4.97
N ARG A 65 -7.69 -17.48 6.07
CA ARG A 65 -8.04 -17.92 7.43
C ARG A 65 -9.40 -17.39 7.82
#